data_AF-A0A3A8IMH0-F1
#
_entry.id   AF-A0A3A8IMH0-F1
#
_cell.length_a   1.000
_cell.length_b   1.000
_cell.length_c   1.000
_cell.angle_alpha   90.00
_cell.angle_beta   90.00
_cell.angle_gamma   90.00
#
_symmetry.space_group_name_H-M   'P 1'
#
loop_
_entity.id
_entity.type
_entity.pdbx_description
1 polymer ?
#
loop_
_entity_poly.entity_id
_entity_poly.type
_entity_poly.pdbx_seq_one_letter_code
_entity_poly.pdbx_strand_id
1 'polypeptide(L)' 'MQGSELPREDAVMDKLDPLLESPGPLGWQNFTIDSFLDASASWAEASSDWDPRENPWRRCASILFAGKFYE' A
#
# COMPACT_ATOMS: atom_id res chain seq x y z
N MET A 1 1.24 49.82 4.47
CA MET A 1 1.80 48.47 4.33
C MET A 1 1.16 47.61 5.39
N GLN A 2 0.25 46.71 5.01
CA GLN A 2 -0.39 45.77 5.94
C GLN A 2 -0.20 44.38 5.31
N GLY A 3 0.63 43.54 5.92
CA GLY A 3 0.90 42.18 5.46
C GLY A 3 -0.37 41.34 5.64
N SER A 4 -0.80 40.70 4.55
CA SER A 4 -1.86 39.69 4.57
C SER A 4 -1.33 38.45 5.27
N GLU A 5 -1.76 38.22 6.51
CA GLU A 5 -1.46 37.02 7.28
C GLU A 5 -2.19 35.85 6.64
N LEU A 6 -1.44 34.97 5.97
CA LEU A 6 -1.96 33.71 5.43
C LEU A 6 -2.45 32.85 6.60
N PRO A 7 -3.55 32.10 6.44
CA PRO A 7 -4.05 31.23 7.50
C PRO A 7 -2.94 30.28 7.96
N ARG A 8 -2.71 30.20 9.28
CA ARG A 8 -1.72 29.29 9.86
C ARG A 8 -2.01 27.87 9.39
N GLU A 9 -0.95 27.21 8.93
CA GLU A 9 -0.90 25.86 8.36
C GLU A 9 -1.60 24.82 9.28
N ASP A 10 -1.67 25.12 10.57
CA ASP A 10 -2.40 24.36 11.58
C ASP A 10 -3.89 24.11 11.23
N ALA A 11 -4.56 25.08 10.59
CA ALA A 11 -6.00 24.99 10.30
C ALA A 11 -6.33 24.17 9.05
N VAL A 12 -5.35 23.93 8.16
CA VAL A 12 -5.53 23.07 6.98
C VAL A 12 -5.32 21.59 7.31
N MET A 13 -4.53 21.27 8.34
CA MET A 13 -4.30 19.89 8.77
C MET A 13 -5.48 19.29 9.56
N ASP A 14 -6.32 20.12 10.17
CA ASP A 14 -7.49 19.70 10.96
C ASP A 14 -8.66 19.14 10.11
N LYS A 15 -8.59 19.27 8.78
CA LYS A 15 -9.57 18.72 7.82
C LYS A 15 -9.08 17.48 7.09
N LEU A 16 -7.98 16.88 7.53
CA LEU A 16 -7.56 15.59 7.01
C LEU A 16 -8.42 14.51 7.68
N ASP A 17 -9.37 13.99 6.90
CA ASP A 17 -10.26 12.88 7.22
C ASP A 17 -9.55 11.82 8.09
N PRO A 18 -10.23 11.21 9.08
CA PRO A 18 -9.71 10.04 9.81
C PRO A 18 -9.38 8.83 8.91
N LEU A 19 -9.70 8.91 7.62
CA LEU A 19 -9.27 7.97 6.58
C LEU A 19 -7.80 8.18 6.14
N LEU A 20 -7.08 9.16 6.71
CA LEU A 20 -5.63 9.32 6.55
C LEU A 20 -4.83 8.29 7.37
N GLU A 21 -5.38 7.11 7.62
CA GLU A 21 -4.56 5.93 7.88
C GLU A 21 -3.99 5.44 6.54
N SER A 22 -3.03 6.19 5.98
CA SER A 22 -2.37 5.81 4.73
C SER A 22 -0.94 5.39 5.01
N PRO A 23 -0.65 4.09 5.17
CA PRO A 23 0.71 3.65 4.97
C PRO A 23 0.94 3.70 3.45
N GLY A 24 1.85 4.55 3.01
CA GLY A 24 2.34 4.67 1.64
C GLY A 24 1.56 5.62 0.74
N PRO A 25 2.20 6.20 -0.30
CA PRO A 25 1.48 6.90 -1.36
C PRO A 25 0.39 5.98 -1.92
N LEU A 26 -0.85 6.46 -1.99
CA LEU A 26 -2.00 5.70 -2.54
C LEU A 26 -2.40 4.43 -1.75
N GLY A 27 -2.07 4.33 -0.45
CA GLY A 27 -2.48 3.20 0.41
C GLY A 27 -1.67 1.92 0.23
N TRP A 28 -0.37 2.06 -0.05
CA TRP A 28 0.59 0.96 -0.15
C TRP A 28 1.23 0.63 1.20
N GLN A 29 0.88 -0.52 1.77
CA GLN A 29 1.36 -0.88 3.12
C GLN A 29 2.88 -1.15 3.18
N ASN A 30 3.47 -1.59 2.06
CA ASN A 30 4.89 -1.89 1.93
C ASN A 30 5.65 -0.77 1.20
N PHE A 31 6.44 0.00 1.96
CA PHE A 31 7.13 1.21 1.47
C PHE A 31 8.45 0.95 0.76
N THR A 32 8.98 -0.27 0.88
CA THR A 32 10.22 -0.69 0.21
C THR A 32 9.96 -1.86 -0.71
N ILE A 33 10.79 -1.98 -1.77
CA ILE A 33 10.71 -3.15 -2.65
C ILE A 33 10.95 -4.45 -1.89
N ASP A 34 11.82 -4.43 -0.88
CA ASP A 34 12.11 -5.59 -0.04
C ASP A 34 10.87 -6.03 0.75
N SER A 35 10.19 -5.11 1.45
CA SER A 35 8.96 -5.43 2.21
C SER A 35 7.83 -5.91 1.31
N PHE A 36 7.67 -5.31 0.12
CA PHE A 36 6.68 -5.74 -0.85
C PHE A 36 6.92 -7.17 -1.36
N LEU A 37 8.17 -7.51 -1.67
CA LEU A 37 8.53 -8.83 -2.17
C LEU A 37 8.46 -9.89 -1.06
N ASP A 38 8.81 -9.53 0.17
CA ASP A 38 8.72 -10.41 1.34
C ASP A 38 7.25 -10.76 1.68
N ALA A 39 6.37 -9.77 1.67
CA ALA A 39 4.93 -9.95 1.80
C ALA A 39 4.33 -10.81 0.66
N SER A 40 4.76 -10.55 -0.59
CA SER A 40 4.35 -11.35 -1.75
C SER A 40 4.74 -12.82 -1.59
N ALA A 41 5.98 -13.08 -1.15
CA ALA A 41 6.50 -14.42 -0.95
C ALA A 41 5.76 -15.16 0.16
N SER A 42 5.55 -14.49 1.30
CA SER A 42 4.81 -15.04 2.44
C SER A 42 3.39 -15.45 2.05
N TRP A 43 2.68 -14.62 1.28
CA TRP A 43 1.36 -14.98 0.75
C TRP A 43 1.40 -16.15 -0.24
N ALA A 44 2.43 -16.21 -1.09
CA ALA A 44 2.60 -17.31 -2.04
C ALA A 44 2.79 -18.65 -1.32
N GLU A 45 3.53 -18.68 -0.22
CA GLU A 45 3.75 -19.86 0.62
C GLU A 45 2.48 -20.27 1.39
N ALA A 46 1.75 -19.29 1.93
CA ALA A 46 0.49 -19.52 2.64
C ALA A 46 -0.65 -19.98 1.71
N SER A 47 -0.60 -19.65 0.42
CA SER A 47 -1.60 -20.05 -0.57
C SER A 47 -1.23 -21.39 -1.23
N SER A 48 -1.58 -22.48 -0.56
CA SER A 48 -1.23 -23.85 -0.97
C SER A 48 -2.16 -24.45 -2.06
N ASP A 49 -3.31 -23.82 -2.34
CA ASP A 49 -4.35 -24.35 -3.25
C ASP A 49 -4.22 -23.83 -4.69
N TRP A 50 -3.01 -23.76 -5.25
CA TRP A 50 -2.84 -23.36 -6.65
C TRP A 50 -2.73 -24.59 -7.56
N ASP A 51 -3.44 -24.58 -8.69
CA ASP A 51 -3.35 -25.66 -9.69
C ASP A 51 -2.17 -25.39 -10.64
N PRO A 52 -1.19 -26.31 -10.74
CA PRO A 52 -0.06 -26.19 -11.67
C PRO A 52 -0.44 -26.10 -13.15
N ARG A 53 -1.67 -26.44 -13.51
CA ARG A 53 -2.21 -26.33 -14.87
C ARG A 53 -2.75 -24.93 -15.16
N GLU A 54 -2.93 -24.07 -14.14
CA GLU A 54 -3.33 -22.69 -14.33
C GLU A 54 -2.22 -21.86 -15.00
N ASN A 55 -2.63 -20.74 -15.61
CA ASN A 55 -1.70 -19.85 -16.28
C ASN A 55 -0.67 -19.31 -15.27
N PRO A 56 0.63 -19.61 -15.43
CA PRO A 56 1.67 -19.21 -14.48
C PRO A 56 1.79 -17.69 -14.35
N TRP A 57 1.49 -16.94 -15.41
CA TRP A 57 1.49 -15.47 -15.38
C TRP A 57 0.35 -14.91 -14.54
N ARG A 58 -0.81 -15.58 -14.53
CA ARG A 58 -1.93 -15.19 -13.66
C ARG A 58 -1.60 -15.44 -12.20
N ARG A 59 -0.95 -16.56 -11.88
CA ARG A 59 -0.46 -16.85 -10.53
C ARG A 59 0.57 -15.81 -10.09
N CYS A 60 1.54 -15.49 -10.94
CA CYS A 60 2.53 -14.45 -10.69
C CYS A 60 1.88 -13.08 -10.40
N ALA A 61 0.91 -12.66 -11.23
CA ALA A 61 0.19 -11.41 -11.00
C ALA A 61 -0.59 -11.41 -9.67
N SER A 62 -1.14 -12.56 -9.27
CA SER A 62 -1.86 -12.69 -7.99
C SER A 62 -0.91 -12.58 -6.80
N ILE A 63 0.27 -13.19 -6.88
CA ILE A 63 1.34 -13.09 -5.88
C ILE A 63 1.78 -11.64 -5.71
N LEU A 64 2.07 -10.94 -6.81
CA LEU A 64 2.48 -9.53 -6.77
C LEU A 64 1.38 -8.61 -6.26
N PHE A 65 0.12 -8.91 -6.57
CA PHE A 65 -1.01 -8.14 -6.05
C PHE A 65 -1.16 -8.28 -4.54
N ALA A 66 -0.90 -9.46 -3.98
CA ALA A 66 -0.97 -9.71 -2.54
C ALA A 66 0.08 -8.91 -1.75
N GLY A 67 1.30 -8.76 -2.29
CA GLY A 67 2.35 -7.95 -1.66
C GLY A 67 2.00 -6.48 -1.45
N LYS A 68 0.92 -5.98 -2.06
CA LYS A 68 0.43 -4.63 -1.81
C LYS A 68 -0.23 -4.45 -0.43
N PHE A 69 -0.79 -5.52 0.14
CA PHE A 69 -1.66 -5.48 1.33
C PHE A 69 -1.37 -6.56 2.38
N TYR A 70 -0.42 -7.45 2.11
CA TYR A 70 -0.09 -8.54 3.02
C TYR A 70 0.99 -8.07 3.99
N GLU A 71 0.80 -8.36 5.28
CA GLU A 71 1.73 -8.08 6.39
C GLU A 71 2.49 -9.34 6.77
#